data_AF-A0A318G193-F1
#
_entry.id   AF-A0A318G193-F1
#
_cell.length_a   1.000
_cell.length_b   1.000
_cell.length_c   1.000
_cell.angle_alpha   90.00
_cell.angle_beta   90.00
_cell.angle_gamma   90.00
#
_symmetry.space_group_name_H-M   'P 1'
#
loop_
_entity.id
_entity.type
_entity.pdbx_description
1 polymer ?
#
loop_
_entity_poly.entity_id
_entity_poly.type
_entity_poly.pdbx_seq_one_letter_code
_entity_poly.pdbx_strand_id
1 'polypeptide(L)'
;MPLFFATVTLAAIIGAVIVNPLSHRIDMVKLYFHTNLVLVVFGLAHIARMTRDEEKRQTCLRIWNNTVQRRMYITGGIGSQGIGEAFTSDDDLPNDTAYGESCASIGLMMFARRMLEMEGYAHYADVMELAFYNTVLGGMALDGNVNPLETHPKSIPHNHIYDYIKPFRQRWFGCACCPPNIARTLVAIGHYLFTPRQDALFINFYVGNEAQFTINDRPLVLCMPEWCEAPQVLVNGETAQGERLKGYLHITRQWQQGGVITLHLPMAIRRVYANPLVCHNAGKVAIQRGPLVYCLEEAETAQSCIISRSRAIVSFMRWQELAF
;
A
#
# COMPACT_ATOMS: atom_id res chain seq x y z
N MET A 1 18.13 -22.98 -12.05
CA MET A 1 16.98 -22.15 -12.46
C MET A 1 15.59 -22.82 -12.38
N PRO A 2 15.38 -24.16 -12.44
CA PRO A 2 14.03 -24.72 -12.28
C PRO A 2 13.63 -25.03 -10.81
N LEU A 3 14.60 -25.13 -9.88
CA LEU A 3 14.32 -25.45 -8.46
C LEU A 3 13.69 -24.30 -7.64
N PHE A 4 13.86 -23.05 -8.04
CA PHE A 4 13.32 -21.89 -7.29
C PHE A 4 11.83 -21.65 -7.59
N PHE A 5 11.40 -21.85 -8.83
CA PHE A 5 9.98 -21.80 -9.19
C PHE A 5 9.19 -23.00 -8.64
N ALA A 6 9.82 -24.18 -8.56
CA ALA A 6 9.25 -25.34 -7.92
C ALA A 6 9.04 -25.13 -6.41
N THR A 7 9.97 -24.49 -5.71
CA THR A 7 9.86 -24.23 -4.26
C THR A 7 8.83 -23.16 -3.91
N VAL A 8 8.65 -22.10 -4.71
CA VAL A 8 7.60 -21.08 -4.48
C VAL A 8 6.20 -21.64 -4.75
N THR A 9 6.05 -22.45 -5.80
CA THR A 9 4.76 -23.09 -6.13
C THR A 9 4.42 -24.20 -5.15
N LEU A 10 5.42 -24.98 -4.73
CA LEU A 10 5.26 -25.99 -3.68
C LEU A 10 5.00 -25.32 -2.32
N ALA A 11 5.60 -24.18 -1.98
CA ALA A 11 5.29 -23.43 -0.77
C ALA A 11 3.89 -22.81 -0.77
N ALA A 12 3.34 -22.43 -1.94
CA ALA A 12 1.97 -21.96 -2.06
C ALA A 12 0.94 -23.11 -1.92
N ILE A 13 1.22 -24.28 -2.51
CA ILE A 13 0.38 -25.48 -2.40
C ILE A 13 0.49 -26.09 -0.99
N ILE A 14 1.70 -26.19 -0.45
CA ILE A 14 1.97 -26.58 0.93
C ILE A 14 1.32 -25.57 1.87
N GLY A 15 1.42 -24.25 1.62
CA GLY A 15 0.73 -23.22 2.40
C GLY A 15 -0.79 -23.44 2.42
N ALA A 16 -1.43 -23.67 1.27
CA ALA A 16 -2.86 -23.93 1.22
C ALA A 16 -3.28 -25.25 1.94
N VAL A 17 -2.45 -26.29 1.90
CA VAL A 17 -2.71 -27.59 2.54
C VAL A 17 -2.33 -27.60 4.04
N ILE A 18 -1.33 -26.82 4.44
CA ILE A 18 -0.83 -26.69 5.82
C ILE A 18 -1.62 -25.63 6.61
N VAL A 19 -2.16 -24.59 5.98
CA VAL A 19 -2.96 -23.56 6.66
C VAL A 19 -4.19 -24.15 7.34
N ASN A 20 -4.73 -25.27 6.85
CA ASN A 20 -5.93 -25.89 7.43
C ASN A 20 -5.66 -26.57 8.81
N PRO A 21 -4.60 -27.37 9.01
CA PRO A 21 -4.25 -27.87 10.35
C PRO A 21 -3.43 -26.90 11.23
N LEU A 22 -2.76 -25.87 10.66
CA LEU A 22 -1.97 -24.91 11.44
C LEU A 22 -2.75 -23.68 11.94
N SER A 23 -3.90 -23.33 11.35
CA SER A 23 -4.74 -22.21 11.83
C SER A 23 -5.15 -22.36 13.30
N HIS A 24 -5.26 -23.61 13.79
CA HIS A 24 -5.71 -23.92 15.15
C HIS A 24 -4.61 -23.94 16.21
N ARG A 25 -3.32 -23.98 15.84
CA ARG A 25 -2.21 -24.12 16.81
C ARG A 25 -1.09 -23.09 16.65
N ILE A 26 -0.99 -22.43 15.51
CA ILE A 26 0.05 -21.44 15.23
C ILE A 26 -0.62 -20.10 15.00
N ASP A 27 -0.31 -19.16 15.87
CA ASP A 27 -0.67 -17.76 15.69
C ASP A 27 0.11 -17.21 14.50
N MET A 28 -0.42 -17.34 13.28
CA MET A 28 0.19 -16.81 12.05
C MET A 28 0.47 -15.30 12.14
N VAL A 29 -0.16 -14.61 13.08
CA VAL A 29 0.12 -13.20 13.40
C VAL A 29 1.48 -13.02 14.07
N LYS A 30 1.97 -14.01 14.83
CA LYS A 30 3.27 -13.97 15.53
C LYS A 30 4.42 -14.59 14.72
N LEU A 31 4.15 -14.99 13.48
CA LEU A 31 5.15 -15.60 12.63
C LEU A 31 6.02 -14.52 11.98
N TYR A 32 7.26 -14.41 12.46
CA TYR A 32 8.37 -13.62 11.91
C TYR A 32 8.85 -14.22 10.58
N PHE A 33 7.98 -14.23 9.58
CA PHE A 33 8.23 -14.86 8.29
C PHE A 33 8.56 -13.78 7.24
N HIS A 34 9.17 -14.24 6.15
CA HIS A 34 9.47 -13.41 4.99
C HIS A 34 8.23 -12.62 4.55
N THR A 35 8.38 -11.32 4.31
CA THR A 35 7.31 -10.38 3.95
C THR A 35 6.54 -10.77 2.69
N ASN A 36 7.17 -11.53 1.80
CA ASN A 36 6.51 -12.11 0.62
C ASN A 36 5.45 -13.18 0.98
N LEU A 37 5.32 -13.60 2.25
CA LEU A 37 4.20 -14.41 2.77
C LEU A 37 2.84 -13.74 2.55
N VAL A 38 2.79 -12.41 2.36
CA VAL A 38 1.54 -11.72 2.00
C VAL A 38 0.94 -12.26 0.70
N LEU A 39 1.75 -12.84 -0.20
CA LEU A 39 1.26 -13.57 -1.38
C LEU A 39 0.48 -14.85 -1.03
N VAL A 40 0.84 -15.54 0.06
CA VAL A 40 0.09 -16.70 0.56
C VAL A 40 -1.25 -16.26 1.15
N VAL A 41 -1.25 -15.14 1.88
CA VAL A 41 -2.47 -14.57 2.48
C VAL A 41 -3.41 -14.03 1.40
N PHE A 42 -2.87 -13.50 0.29
CA PHE A 42 -3.62 -13.23 -0.93
C PHE A 42 -4.38 -14.47 -1.43
N GLY A 43 -3.70 -15.62 -1.52
CA GLY A 43 -4.31 -16.89 -1.90
C GLY A 43 -5.40 -17.33 -0.92
N LEU A 44 -5.14 -17.20 0.38
CA LEU A 44 -6.11 -17.51 1.43
C LEU A 44 -7.38 -16.63 1.32
N ALA A 45 -7.22 -15.33 1.09
CA ALA A 45 -8.33 -14.40 0.91
C ALA A 45 -9.16 -14.74 -0.33
N HIS A 46 -8.51 -15.17 -1.42
CA HIS A 46 -9.21 -15.61 -2.62
C HIS A 46 -10.05 -16.88 -2.35
N ILE A 47 -9.47 -17.86 -1.66
CA ILE A 47 -10.16 -19.10 -1.28
C ILE A 47 -11.34 -18.77 -0.35
N ALA A 48 -11.12 -17.98 0.70
CA ALA A 48 -12.15 -17.57 1.66
C ALA A 48 -13.36 -16.95 0.95
N ARG A 49 -13.11 -16.08 -0.05
CA ARG A 49 -14.17 -15.46 -0.86
C ARG A 49 -14.91 -16.47 -1.73
N MET A 50 -14.20 -17.38 -2.39
CA MET A 50 -14.82 -18.38 -3.29
C MET A 50 -15.65 -19.42 -2.53
N THR A 51 -15.14 -19.90 -1.40
CA THR A 51 -15.78 -20.95 -0.61
C THR A 51 -16.73 -20.40 0.45
N ARG A 52 -16.77 -19.07 0.65
CA ARG A 52 -17.51 -18.39 1.74
C ARG A 52 -17.14 -18.96 3.12
N ASP A 53 -15.86 -19.27 3.30
CA ASP A 53 -15.34 -19.86 4.54
C ASP A 53 -15.04 -18.76 5.56
N GLU A 54 -15.87 -18.71 6.60
CA GLU A 54 -15.82 -17.67 7.63
C GLU A 54 -14.54 -17.75 8.48
N GLU A 55 -14.01 -18.95 8.76
CA GLU A 55 -12.79 -19.09 9.55
C GLU A 55 -11.58 -18.51 8.80
N LYS A 56 -11.48 -18.82 7.50
CA LYS A 56 -10.43 -18.28 6.63
C LYS A 56 -10.58 -16.77 6.48
N ARG A 57 -11.80 -16.27 6.32
CA ARG A 57 -12.10 -14.84 6.29
C ARG A 57 -11.64 -14.13 7.57
N GLN A 58 -11.97 -14.66 8.74
CA GLN A 58 -11.52 -14.10 10.03
C GLN A 58 -10.01 -14.14 10.19
N THR A 59 -9.35 -15.17 9.66
CA THR A 59 -7.88 -15.26 9.66
C THR A 59 -7.26 -14.16 8.79
N CYS A 60 -7.80 -13.92 7.60
CA CYS A 60 -7.36 -12.81 6.75
C CYS A 60 -7.56 -11.45 7.43
N LEU A 61 -8.70 -11.24 8.11
CA LEU A 61 -8.97 -10.00 8.86
C LEU A 61 -7.94 -9.78 9.99
N ARG A 62 -7.61 -10.83 10.76
CA ARG A 62 -6.59 -10.74 11.82
C ARG A 62 -5.22 -10.38 11.26
N ILE A 63 -4.80 -11.05 10.18
CA ILE A 63 -3.49 -10.79 9.54
C ILE A 63 -3.45 -9.39 8.95
N TRP A 64 -4.51 -8.97 8.25
CA TRP A 64 -4.62 -7.62 7.71
C TRP A 64 -4.48 -6.56 8.80
N ASN A 65 -5.28 -6.67 9.87
CA ASN A 65 -5.26 -5.70 10.95
C ASN A 65 -3.89 -5.63 11.63
N ASN A 66 -3.24 -6.77 11.90
CA ASN A 66 -1.90 -6.75 12.48
C ASN A 66 -0.86 -6.11 11.53
N THR A 67 -0.91 -6.46 10.24
CA THR A 67 0.04 -5.94 9.24
C THR A 67 -0.08 -4.43 9.15
N VAL A 68 -1.30 -3.92 8.88
CA VAL A 68 -1.53 -2.50 8.61
C VAL A 68 -1.42 -1.64 9.86
N GLN A 69 -1.86 -2.14 11.02
CA GLN A 69 -1.88 -1.32 12.24
C GLN A 69 -0.56 -1.35 13.02
N ARG A 70 0.25 -2.41 12.88
CA ARG A 70 1.43 -2.61 13.76
C ARG A 70 2.73 -2.87 13.01
N ARG A 71 2.70 -3.16 11.71
CA ARG A 71 3.89 -3.60 10.95
C ARG A 71 4.01 -2.98 9.55
N MET A 72 3.31 -1.88 9.30
CA MET A 72 3.35 -1.15 8.05
C MET A 72 3.96 0.24 8.29
N TYR A 73 4.89 0.62 7.42
CA TYR A 73 5.47 1.96 7.41
C TYR A 73 4.48 2.98 6.83
N ILE A 74 4.70 4.26 7.11
CA ILE A 74 3.87 5.36 6.60
C ILE A 74 3.81 5.40 5.06
N THR A 75 4.80 4.84 4.37
CA THR A 75 4.84 4.73 2.90
C THR A 75 4.02 3.56 2.35
N GLY A 76 3.34 2.78 3.19
CA GLY A 76 2.70 1.52 2.82
C GLY A 76 3.69 0.36 2.62
N GLY A 77 4.98 0.58 2.90
CA GLY A 77 6.01 -0.45 2.88
C GLY A 77 5.87 -1.42 4.05
N ILE A 78 6.26 -2.68 3.84
CA ILE A 78 6.28 -3.73 4.86
C ILE A 78 7.63 -4.46 4.85
N GLY A 79 8.04 -4.95 6.02
CA GLY A 79 9.34 -5.59 6.23
C GLY A 79 10.33 -4.68 6.93
N SER A 80 10.54 -4.96 8.21
CA SER A 80 11.39 -4.17 9.10
C SER A 80 12.82 -4.67 9.19
N GLN A 81 13.12 -5.85 8.62
CA GLN A 81 14.44 -6.46 8.72
C GLN A 81 14.91 -7.02 7.39
N GLY A 82 16.15 -6.70 7.01
CA GLY A 82 16.79 -7.24 5.81
C GLY A 82 17.22 -8.70 5.93
N ILE A 83 17.60 -9.15 7.13
CA ILE A 83 17.88 -10.57 7.39
C ILE A 83 16.57 -11.35 7.26
N GLY A 84 16.52 -12.25 6.28
CA GLY A 84 15.32 -13.04 5.98
C GLY A 84 14.17 -12.25 5.35
N GLU A 85 14.40 -10.96 5.04
CA GLU A 85 13.44 -10.08 4.37
C GLU A 85 12.06 -10.14 5.05
N ALA A 86 12.04 -10.00 6.38
CA ALA A 86 10.96 -10.50 7.23
C ALA A 86 10.25 -9.40 8.03
N PHE A 87 9.07 -9.76 8.55
CA PHE A 87 8.46 -9.03 9.65
C PHE A 87 9.24 -9.30 10.95
N THR A 88 9.42 -8.24 11.76
CA THR A 88 9.89 -8.36 13.15
C THR A 88 8.69 -8.34 14.10
N SER A 89 8.84 -7.70 15.26
CA SER A 89 7.77 -7.62 16.27
C SER A 89 6.79 -6.51 15.94
N ASP A 90 5.64 -6.57 16.60
CA ASP A 90 4.69 -5.47 16.52
C ASP A 90 5.34 -4.15 16.95
N ASP A 91 5.07 -3.09 16.18
CA ASP A 91 5.53 -1.71 16.40
C ASP A 91 7.06 -1.51 16.23
N ASP A 92 7.81 -2.56 15.86
CA ASP A 92 9.24 -2.46 15.51
C ASP A 92 9.43 -2.05 14.04
N LEU A 93 9.43 -0.73 13.82
CA LEU A 93 9.52 -0.08 12.52
C LEU A 93 10.71 0.90 12.47
N PRO A 94 11.96 0.41 12.41
CA PRO A 94 13.14 1.26 12.27
C PRO A 94 13.19 1.91 10.89
N ASN A 95 13.46 3.22 10.81
CA ASN A 95 13.48 3.91 9.52
C ASN A 95 14.79 3.69 8.75
N ASP A 96 15.92 3.67 9.45
CA ASP A 96 17.25 3.60 8.85
C ASP A 96 17.68 2.18 8.47
N THR A 97 17.02 1.17 9.02
CA THR A 97 17.21 -0.26 8.72
C THR A 97 15.98 -0.92 8.09
N ALA A 98 14.99 -0.13 7.67
CA ALA A 98 13.82 -0.64 6.98
C ALA A 98 14.22 -1.43 5.73
N TYR A 99 13.67 -2.64 5.58
CA TYR A 99 13.82 -3.39 4.34
C TYR A 99 12.85 -2.87 3.28
N GLY A 100 11.57 -2.72 3.65
CA GLY A 100 10.57 -1.98 2.87
C GLY A 100 10.47 -2.40 1.39
N GLU A 101 10.48 -3.70 1.11
CA GLU A 101 10.61 -4.21 -0.27
C GLU A 101 9.43 -3.80 -1.16
N SER A 102 9.73 -3.37 -2.40
CA SER A 102 8.69 -3.08 -3.40
C SER A 102 7.85 -4.32 -3.72
N CYS A 103 8.44 -5.53 -3.75
CA CYS A 103 7.66 -6.76 -4.00
C CYS A 103 6.66 -7.05 -2.89
N ALA A 104 7.07 -6.88 -1.64
CA ALA A 104 6.20 -7.08 -0.49
C ALA A 104 5.03 -6.08 -0.50
N SER A 105 5.29 -4.82 -0.86
CA SER A 105 4.26 -3.78 -1.00
C SER A 105 3.27 -4.10 -2.14
N ILE A 106 3.75 -4.64 -3.26
CA ILE A 106 2.87 -5.16 -4.33
C ILE A 106 2.04 -6.36 -3.81
N GLY A 107 2.65 -7.25 -3.02
CA GLY A 107 1.94 -8.34 -2.36
C GLY A 107 0.81 -7.82 -1.45
N LEU A 108 1.07 -6.77 -0.67
CA LEU A 108 0.07 -6.09 0.15
C LEU A 108 -1.06 -5.51 -0.71
N MET A 109 -0.76 -4.89 -1.84
CA MET A 109 -1.78 -4.41 -2.77
C MET A 109 -2.65 -5.56 -3.31
N MET A 110 -2.04 -6.68 -3.67
CA MET A 110 -2.76 -7.87 -4.13
C MET A 110 -3.69 -8.43 -3.05
N PHE A 111 -3.20 -8.48 -1.80
CA PHE A 111 -3.99 -8.92 -0.65
C PHE A 111 -5.16 -7.96 -0.37
N ALA A 112 -4.88 -6.66 -0.32
CA ALA A 112 -5.88 -5.61 -0.14
C ALA A 112 -7.00 -5.69 -1.19
N ARG A 113 -6.64 -5.94 -2.46
CA ARG A 113 -7.62 -6.14 -3.53
C ARG A 113 -8.59 -7.29 -3.23
N ARG A 114 -8.08 -8.44 -2.75
CA ARG A 114 -8.95 -9.58 -2.40
C ARG A 114 -9.81 -9.28 -1.18
N MET A 115 -9.26 -8.58 -0.18
CA MET A 115 -10.03 -8.14 0.98
C MET A 115 -11.15 -7.18 0.59
N LEU A 116 -10.91 -6.28 -0.36
CA LEU A 116 -11.91 -5.34 -0.86
C LEU A 116 -13.03 -6.04 -1.65
N GLU A 117 -12.70 -7.05 -2.46
CA GLU A 117 -13.70 -7.91 -3.11
C GLU A 117 -14.59 -8.65 -2.10
N MET A 118 -14.06 -8.98 -0.92
CA MET A 118 -14.78 -9.71 0.14
C MET A 118 -15.58 -8.76 1.05
N GLU A 119 -14.96 -7.70 1.57
CA GLU A 119 -15.51 -6.86 2.64
C GLU A 119 -16.18 -5.57 2.16
N GLY A 120 -15.74 -5.03 1.02
CA GLY A 120 -16.18 -3.73 0.51
C GLY A 120 -15.85 -2.57 1.44
N TYR A 121 -14.67 -2.56 2.08
CA TYR A 121 -14.23 -1.49 2.98
C TYR A 121 -13.16 -0.61 2.30
N ALA A 122 -13.37 0.71 2.28
CA ALA A 122 -12.51 1.67 1.61
C ALA A 122 -11.08 1.68 2.16
N HIS A 123 -10.89 1.34 3.43
CA HIS A 123 -9.57 1.26 4.05
C HIS A 123 -8.60 0.31 3.29
N TYR A 124 -9.12 -0.75 2.66
CA TYR A 124 -8.28 -1.60 1.79
C TYR A 124 -7.81 -0.83 0.54
N ALA A 125 -8.65 0.02 -0.03
CA ALA A 125 -8.28 0.92 -1.14
C ALA A 125 -7.30 2.00 -0.70
N ASP A 126 -7.48 2.60 0.48
CA ASP A 126 -6.56 3.59 1.02
C ASP A 126 -5.14 3.01 1.19
N VAL A 127 -5.03 1.79 1.72
CA VAL A 127 -3.72 1.09 1.85
C VAL A 127 -3.12 0.74 0.47
N MET A 128 -3.95 0.33 -0.49
CA MET A 128 -3.47 0.12 -1.87
C MET A 128 -2.93 1.42 -2.49
N GLU A 129 -3.67 2.52 -2.34
CA GLU A 129 -3.31 3.84 -2.84
C GLU A 129 -1.99 4.31 -2.23
N LEU A 130 -1.86 4.19 -0.90
CA LEU A 130 -0.66 4.56 -0.16
C LEU A 130 0.57 3.74 -0.59
N ALA A 131 0.45 2.41 -0.64
CA ALA A 131 1.55 1.54 -1.04
C ALA A 131 1.97 1.80 -2.50
N PHE A 132 1.00 2.01 -3.39
CA PHE A 132 1.25 2.26 -4.80
C PHE A 132 2.02 3.57 -5.01
N TYR A 133 1.48 4.69 -4.55
CA TYR A 133 2.06 6.01 -4.82
C TYR A 133 3.40 6.26 -4.13
N ASN A 134 3.68 5.57 -3.01
CA ASN A 134 4.88 5.82 -2.23
C ASN A 134 5.93 4.72 -2.42
N THR A 135 5.64 3.48 -2.03
CA THR A 135 6.66 2.41 -2.04
C THR A 135 6.85 1.77 -3.42
N VAL A 136 5.77 1.58 -4.18
CA VAL A 136 5.86 0.93 -5.50
C VAL A 136 6.44 1.87 -6.55
N LEU A 137 5.86 3.06 -6.72
CA LEU A 137 6.39 4.06 -7.66
C LEU A 137 7.76 4.59 -7.20
N GLY A 138 7.96 4.75 -5.89
CA GLY A 138 9.26 5.06 -5.30
C GLY A 138 10.33 3.98 -5.55
N GLY A 139 9.95 2.75 -5.92
CA GLY A 139 10.89 1.71 -6.35
C GLY A 139 11.52 1.95 -7.72
N MET A 140 10.92 2.82 -8.55
CA MET A 140 11.28 3.02 -9.96
C MET A 140 11.41 4.49 -10.38
N ALA A 141 11.61 5.41 -9.43
CA ALA A 141 11.74 6.83 -9.72
C ALA A 141 12.79 7.11 -10.83
N LEU A 142 12.42 7.96 -11.77
CA LEU A 142 13.16 8.22 -13.01
C LEU A 142 14.48 8.97 -12.79
N ASP A 143 14.61 9.66 -11.66
CA ASP A 143 15.78 10.43 -11.24
C ASP A 143 16.89 9.57 -10.60
N GLY A 144 16.63 8.27 -10.38
CA GLY A 144 17.59 7.38 -9.71
C GLY A 144 17.66 7.55 -8.19
N ASN A 145 16.82 8.42 -7.61
CA ASN A 145 16.71 8.60 -6.16
C ASN A 145 15.98 7.42 -5.53
N VAL A 146 16.55 6.87 -4.46
CA VAL A 146 15.88 5.88 -3.60
C VAL A 146 15.12 6.68 -2.55
N ASN A 147 13.94 6.20 -2.14
CA ASN A 147 13.23 6.76 -0.99
C ASN A 147 13.41 5.84 0.24
N PRO A 148 14.62 5.78 0.84
CA PRO A 148 14.74 5.15 2.15
C PRO A 148 14.04 6.04 3.17
N LEU A 149 13.29 5.44 4.09
CA LEU A 149 12.61 6.17 5.17
C LEU A 149 13.59 7.03 5.99
N GLU A 150 14.83 6.54 6.14
CA GLU A 150 15.98 7.29 6.65
C GLU A 150 17.26 6.66 6.06
N THR A 151 18.28 7.45 5.72
CA THR A 151 19.57 6.92 5.26
C THR A 151 20.73 7.80 5.69
N HIS A 152 21.87 7.16 5.98
CA HIS A 152 23.08 7.81 6.45
C HIS A 152 24.26 7.44 5.53
N PRO A 153 24.41 8.07 4.34
CA PRO A 153 25.37 7.64 3.31
C PRO A 153 26.82 7.53 3.80
N LYS A 154 27.23 8.37 4.76
CA LYS A 154 28.57 8.36 5.36
C LYS A 154 28.82 7.13 6.24
N SER A 155 27.78 6.60 6.86
CA SER A 155 27.85 5.46 7.79
C SER A 155 27.79 4.11 7.06
N ILE A 156 27.10 4.04 5.92
CA ILE A 156 26.87 2.79 5.17
C ILE A 156 28.15 2.00 4.86
N PRO A 157 29.26 2.62 4.35
CA PRO A 157 30.46 1.84 4.01
C PRO A 157 31.19 1.22 5.22
N HIS A 158 30.85 1.64 6.43
CA HIS A 158 31.60 1.32 7.65
C HIS A 158 30.80 0.48 8.65
N ASN A 159 29.56 0.10 8.33
CA ASN A 159 28.70 -0.61 9.25
C ASN A 159 27.84 -1.68 8.55
N HIS A 160 28.12 -2.94 8.89
CA HIS A 160 27.52 -4.12 8.26
C HIS A 160 26.00 -4.25 8.47
N ILE A 161 25.41 -3.52 9.43
CA ILE A 161 23.95 -3.51 9.58
C ILE A 161 23.23 -2.89 8.38
N TYR A 162 23.96 -2.15 7.52
CA TYR A 162 23.43 -1.47 6.34
C TYR A 162 23.84 -2.15 5.02
N ASP A 163 24.43 -3.36 5.04
CA ASP A 163 24.97 -4.02 3.84
C ASP A 163 23.92 -4.23 2.73
N TYR A 164 22.64 -4.38 3.10
CA TYR A 164 21.51 -4.49 2.16
C TYR A 164 20.96 -3.15 1.67
N ILE A 165 21.31 -2.04 2.33
CA ILE A 165 20.83 -0.70 1.97
C ILE A 165 21.76 -0.11 0.93
N LYS A 166 21.16 0.49 -0.10
CA LYS A 166 21.88 1.22 -1.14
C LYS A 166 21.39 2.67 -1.15
N PRO A 167 22.29 3.66 -0.98
CA PRO A 167 21.89 5.07 -0.92
C PRO A 167 21.46 5.63 -2.28
N PHE A 168 21.69 4.89 -3.37
CA PHE A 168 21.28 5.25 -4.74
C PHE A 168 20.68 4.04 -5.46
N ARG A 169 19.78 4.28 -6.42
CA ARG A 169 19.10 3.20 -7.13
C ARG A 169 20.10 2.49 -8.03
N GLN A 170 20.08 1.17 -7.98
CA GLN A 170 20.90 0.36 -8.89
C GLN A 170 20.12 0.10 -10.18
N ARG A 171 20.83 0.08 -11.32
CA ARG A 171 20.22 -0.28 -12.61
C ARG A 171 19.66 -1.71 -12.59
N TRP A 172 20.36 -2.62 -11.92
CA TRP A 172 19.98 -4.02 -11.83
C TRP A 172 20.58 -4.66 -10.58
N PHE A 173 19.91 -5.69 -10.07
CA PHE A 173 20.33 -6.45 -8.90
C PHE A 173 20.62 -7.90 -9.28
N GLY A 174 21.45 -8.59 -8.50
CA GLY A 174 21.64 -10.04 -8.66
C GLY A 174 20.34 -10.83 -8.50
N CYS A 175 19.44 -10.35 -7.63
CA CYS A 175 18.04 -10.78 -7.54
C CYS A 175 17.13 -9.66 -8.06
N ALA A 176 16.61 -9.81 -9.28
CA ALA A 176 15.79 -8.80 -9.95
C ALA A 176 14.28 -9.13 -9.86
N CYS A 177 13.78 -9.43 -8.67
CA CYS A 177 12.35 -9.61 -8.44
C CYS A 177 11.56 -8.29 -8.64
N CYS A 178 12.10 -7.18 -8.14
CA CYS A 178 11.40 -5.89 -8.11
C CYS A 178 11.10 -5.30 -9.51
N PRO A 179 12.06 -5.12 -10.44
CA PRO A 179 11.77 -4.46 -11.72
C PRO A 179 10.63 -5.09 -12.54
N PRO A 180 10.60 -6.41 -12.81
CA PRO A 180 9.50 -7.01 -13.54
C PRO A 180 8.19 -7.02 -12.73
N ASN A 181 8.27 -7.08 -11.39
CA ASN A 181 7.10 -7.05 -10.52
C ASN A 181 6.41 -5.68 -10.51
N ILE A 182 7.19 -4.59 -10.51
CA ILE A 182 6.63 -3.25 -10.62
C ILE A 182 6.07 -3.04 -12.03
N ALA A 183 6.79 -3.46 -13.08
CA ALA A 183 6.32 -3.36 -14.46
C ALA A 183 4.95 -4.04 -14.67
N ARG A 184 4.76 -5.28 -14.18
CA ARG A 184 3.45 -5.95 -14.28
C ARG A 184 2.36 -5.21 -13.50
N THR A 185 2.70 -4.59 -12.37
CA THR A 185 1.73 -3.86 -11.54
C THR A 185 1.27 -2.59 -12.22
N LEU A 186 2.19 -1.84 -12.85
CA LEU A 186 1.85 -0.67 -13.64
C LEU A 186 0.93 -1.01 -14.81
N VAL A 187 1.27 -2.04 -15.59
CA VAL A 187 0.43 -2.49 -16.71
C VAL A 187 -0.95 -2.95 -16.22
N ALA A 188 -1.02 -3.53 -15.03
CA ALA A 188 -2.26 -4.01 -14.43
C ALA A 188 -3.00 -2.96 -13.57
N ILE A 189 -2.58 -1.68 -13.55
CA ILE A 189 -3.10 -0.69 -12.60
C ILE A 189 -4.62 -0.49 -12.72
N GLY A 190 -5.17 -0.57 -13.93
CA GLY A 190 -6.61 -0.46 -14.18
C GLY A 190 -7.43 -1.50 -13.42
N HIS A 191 -6.87 -2.68 -13.13
CA HIS A 191 -7.53 -3.70 -12.31
C HIS A 191 -7.63 -3.32 -10.83
N TYR A 192 -6.87 -2.33 -10.34
CA TYR A 192 -6.93 -1.84 -8.97
C TYR A 192 -7.85 -0.62 -8.83
N LEU A 193 -8.00 0.18 -9.89
CA LEU A 193 -8.87 1.37 -9.90
C LEU A 193 -10.34 1.03 -9.65
N PHE A 194 -10.82 -0.08 -10.22
CA PHE A 194 -12.22 -0.48 -10.17
C PHE A 194 -12.41 -1.90 -9.63
N THR A 195 -13.40 -2.10 -8.77
CA THR A 195 -13.83 -3.44 -8.33
C THR A 195 -15.29 -3.67 -8.71
N PRO A 196 -15.54 -4.34 -9.85
CA PRO A 196 -16.89 -4.81 -10.14
C PRO A 196 -17.24 -5.96 -9.19
N ARG A 197 -18.34 -5.79 -8.44
CA ARG A 197 -18.96 -6.84 -7.64
C ARG A 197 -20.35 -7.14 -8.15
N GLN A 198 -20.97 -8.19 -7.61
CA GLN A 198 -22.35 -8.54 -7.97
C GLN A 198 -23.33 -7.45 -7.53
N ASP A 199 -23.06 -6.81 -6.39
CA ASP A 199 -23.90 -5.81 -5.73
C ASP A 199 -23.63 -4.37 -6.20
N ALA A 200 -22.40 -4.03 -6.58
CA ALA A 200 -22.04 -2.65 -6.92
C ALA A 200 -20.79 -2.55 -7.80
N LEU A 201 -20.55 -1.36 -8.37
CA LEU A 201 -19.26 -0.99 -8.95
C LEU A 201 -18.50 -0.08 -8.00
N PHE A 202 -17.41 -0.57 -7.42
CA PHE A 202 -16.54 0.19 -6.54
C PHE A 202 -15.47 0.93 -7.34
N ILE A 203 -15.30 2.21 -7.07
CA ILE A 203 -14.23 3.07 -7.57
C ILE A 203 -13.28 3.33 -6.39
N ASN A 204 -12.06 2.81 -6.47
CA ASN A 204 -11.16 2.67 -5.32
C ASN A 204 -10.24 3.87 -5.12
N PHE A 205 -9.56 4.32 -6.17
CA PHE A 205 -8.75 5.54 -6.14
C PHE A 205 -8.71 6.17 -7.54
N TYR A 206 -8.39 7.46 -7.57
CA TYR A 206 -8.71 8.33 -8.69
C TYR A 206 -7.49 8.61 -9.56
N VAL A 207 -7.56 8.17 -10.82
CA VAL A 207 -6.54 8.37 -11.86
C VAL A 207 -7.27 8.73 -13.16
N GLY A 208 -6.70 9.62 -13.98
CA GLY A 208 -7.26 9.91 -15.31
C GLY A 208 -7.32 8.64 -16.16
N ASN A 209 -8.52 8.21 -16.56
CA ASN A 209 -8.73 7.02 -17.38
C ASN A 209 -10.12 7.04 -18.05
N GLU A 210 -10.30 6.16 -19.03
CA GLU A 210 -11.60 5.82 -19.60
C GLU A 210 -11.86 4.31 -19.39
N ALA A 211 -13.06 3.97 -18.93
CA ALA A 211 -13.46 2.59 -18.68
C ALA A 211 -14.95 2.39 -18.96
N GLN A 212 -15.29 1.20 -19.49
CA GLN A 212 -16.67 0.82 -19.82
C GLN A 212 -17.14 -0.30 -18.89
N PHE A 213 -18.28 -0.10 -18.23
CA PHE A 213 -18.88 -1.08 -17.33
C PHE A 213 -20.39 -1.20 -17.55
N THR A 214 -20.93 -2.41 -17.36
CA THR A 214 -22.36 -2.65 -17.32
C THR A 214 -22.83 -2.65 -15.86
N ILE A 215 -23.40 -1.53 -15.39
CA ILE A 215 -23.80 -1.36 -13.99
C ILE A 215 -25.26 -1.79 -13.70
N ASN A 216 -26.16 -1.77 -14.68
CA ASN A 216 -27.61 -1.98 -14.47
C ASN A 216 -28.15 -1.07 -13.34
N ASP A 217 -29.10 -1.54 -12.53
CA ASP A 217 -29.65 -0.80 -11.37
C ASP A 217 -28.75 -0.84 -10.11
N ARG A 218 -27.47 -1.18 -10.26
CA ARG A 218 -26.54 -1.31 -9.12
C ARG A 218 -25.92 0.04 -8.76
N PRO A 219 -25.65 0.29 -7.46
CA PRO A 219 -24.99 1.51 -7.04
C PRO A 219 -23.59 1.66 -7.62
N LEU A 220 -23.24 2.90 -7.90
CA LEU A 220 -21.87 3.33 -8.07
C LEU A 220 -21.31 3.73 -6.70
N VAL A 221 -20.15 3.18 -6.34
CA VAL A 221 -19.63 3.26 -4.98
C VAL A 221 -18.26 3.95 -5.00
N LEU A 222 -18.22 5.19 -4.52
CA LEU A 222 -17.05 6.07 -4.60
C LEU A 222 -16.24 6.03 -3.31
N CYS A 223 -14.94 5.73 -3.39
CA CYS A 223 -14.05 5.78 -2.23
C CYS A 223 -13.95 7.20 -1.68
N MET A 224 -14.21 7.39 -0.39
CA MET A 224 -13.95 8.65 0.30
C MET A 224 -12.63 8.47 1.06
N PRO A 225 -11.49 8.95 0.52
CA PRO A 225 -10.20 8.54 1.04
C PRO A 225 -9.98 9.00 2.47
N GLU A 226 -9.36 8.15 3.30
CA GLU A 226 -9.14 8.43 4.73
C GLU A 226 -8.26 9.67 4.96
N TRP A 227 -7.39 10.00 3.98
CA TRP A 227 -6.57 11.20 4.04
C TRP A 227 -7.38 12.51 3.85
N CYS A 228 -8.61 12.44 3.33
CA CYS A 228 -9.45 13.59 3.01
C CYS A 228 -10.53 13.84 4.09
N GLU A 229 -10.41 14.95 4.82
CA GLU A 229 -11.34 15.27 5.93
C GLU A 229 -12.76 15.66 5.46
N ALA A 230 -12.86 16.38 4.35
CA ALA A 230 -14.13 16.94 3.87
C ALA A 230 -14.35 16.65 2.37
N PRO A 231 -14.52 15.37 1.96
CA PRO A 231 -14.77 15.03 0.58
C PRO A 231 -16.19 15.46 0.18
N GLN A 232 -16.29 16.16 -0.94
CA GLN A 232 -17.55 16.62 -1.52
C GLN A 232 -17.80 15.94 -2.86
N VAL A 233 -19.04 15.48 -3.06
CA VAL A 233 -19.46 14.84 -4.31
C VAL A 233 -20.67 15.59 -4.84
N LEU A 234 -20.59 16.03 -6.10
CA LEU A 234 -21.69 16.63 -6.82
C LEU A 234 -22.08 15.70 -7.97
N VAL A 235 -23.38 15.52 -8.22
CA VAL A 235 -23.88 14.87 -9.42
C VAL A 235 -24.70 15.88 -10.21
N ASN A 236 -24.26 16.16 -11.44
CA ASN A 236 -24.83 17.22 -12.28
C ASN A 236 -24.91 18.59 -11.59
N GLY A 237 -23.92 18.92 -10.75
CA GLY A 237 -23.82 20.20 -10.04
C GLY A 237 -24.54 20.25 -8.68
N GLU A 238 -25.35 19.25 -8.34
CA GLU A 238 -26.05 19.18 -7.04
C GLU A 238 -25.35 18.23 -6.08
N THR A 239 -25.39 18.51 -4.77
CA THR A 239 -24.82 17.62 -3.75
C THR A 239 -25.36 16.20 -3.89
N ALA A 240 -24.46 15.23 -4.03
CA ALA A 240 -24.81 13.84 -4.19
C ALA A 240 -25.59 13.34 -2.96
N GLN A 241 -26.77 12.77 -3.20
CA GLN A 241 -27.48 12.00 -2.20
C GLN A 241 -26.99 10.55 -2.25
N GLY A 242 -26.61 10.01 -1.10
CA GLY A 242 -26.08 8.66 -1.00
C GLY A 242 -25.78 8.27 0.43
N GLU A 243 -25.64 6.96 0.65
CA GLU A 243 -25.30 6.40 1.95
C GLU A 243 -23.79 6.26 2.09
N ARG A 244 -23.23 6.66 3.24
CA ARG A 244 -21.82 6.41 3.56
C ARG A 244 -21.69 5.09 4.30
N LEU A 245 -21.09 4.09 3.65
CA LEU A 245 -20.88 2.76 4.20
C LEU A 245 -19.41 2.40 4.08
N LYS A 246 -18.77 2.05 5.20
CA LYS A 246 -17.38 1.56 5.24
C LYS A 246 -16.43 2.44 4.38
N GLY A 247 -16.47 3.76 4.59
CA GLY A 247 -15.61 4.72 3.87
C GLY A 247 -15.93 4.92 2.39
N TYR A 248 -17.00 4.32 1.87
CA TYR A 248 -17.50 4.57 0.53
C TYR A 248 -18.79 5.38 0.54
N LEU A 249 -19.02 6.18 -0.50
CA LEU A 249 -20.30 6.81 -0.81
C LEU A 249 -21.05 5.99 -1.87
N HIS A 250 -22.20 5.45 -1.51
CA HIS A 250 -23.07 4.67 -2.39
C HIS A 250 -24.08 5.59 -3.09
N ILE A 251 -24.01 5.65 -4.42
CA ILE A 251 -24.91 6.44 -5.25
C ILE A 251 -25.76 5.49 -6.11
N THR A 252 -27.04 5.42 -5.79
CA THR A 252 -28.04 4.65 -6.56
C THR A 252 -28.90 5.62 -7.36
N ARG A 253 -28.77 5.59 -8.68
CA ARG A 253 -29.61 6.40 -9.59
C ARG A 253 -29.61 5.82 -10.99
N GLN A 254 -30.60 6.24 -11.79
CA GLN A 254 -30.59 6.04 -13.23
C GLN A 254 -29.59 7.02 -13.87
N TRP A 255 -28.65 6.48 -14.64
CA TRP A 255 -27.61 7.26 -15.32
C TRP A 255 -28.04 7.52 -16.76
N GLN A 256 -27.95 8.78 -17.17
CA GLN A 256 -28.17 9.20 -18.55
C GLN A 256 -26.82 9.55 -19.19
N GLN A 257 -26.76 9.44 -20.52
CA GLN A 257 -25.58 9.86 -21.27
C GLN A 257 -25.25 11.32 -20.96
N GLY A 258 -23.97 11.59 -20.67
CA GLY A 258 -23.50 12.94 -20.30
C GLY A 258 -23.68 13.31 -18.83
N GLY A 259 -24.16 12.40 -17.97
CA GLY A 259 -24.16 12.63 -16.52
C GLY A 259 -22.75 12.82 -15.96
N VAL A 260 -22.56 13.81 -15.09
CA VAL A 260 -21.24 14.17 -14.55
C VAL A 260 -21.24 14.00 -13.03
N ILE A 261 -20.24 13.28 -12.52
CA ILE A 261 -19.90 13.26 -11.10
C ILE A 261 -18.67 14.14 -10.91
N THR A 262 -18.79 15.18 -10.10
CA THR A 262 -17.65 16.01 -9.69
C THR A 262 -17.26 15.63 -8.28
N LEU A 263 -16.01 15.24 -8.10
CA LEU A 263 -15.43 14.92 -6.80
C LEU A 263 -14.44 16.01 -6.42
N HIS A 264 -14.65 16.63 -5.26
CA HIS A 264 -13.73 17.58 -4.68
C HIS A 264 -13.12 16.98 -3.40
N LEU A 265 -11.81 16.71 -3.47
CA LEU A 265 -11.02 16.13 -2.39
C LEU A 265 -9.96 17.15 -1.92
N PRO A 266 -10.25 17.98 -0.90
CA PRO A 266 -9.27 18.90 -0.35
C PRO A 266 -7.99 18.18 0.10
N MET A 267 -6.85 18.51 -0.52
CA MET A 267 -5.53 17.94 -0.18
C MET A 267 -4.78 18.87 0.79
N ALA A 268 -5.28 18.95 2.02
CA ALA A 268 -4.60 19.67 3.10
C ALA A 268 -3.27 18.99 3.46
N ILE A 269 -2.31 19.78 3.94
CA ILE A 269 -1.05 19.25 4.47
C ILE A 269 -1.33 18.66 5.86
N ARG A 270 -0.94 17.40 6.05
CA ARG A 270 -1.14 16.66 7.29
C ARG A 270 0.21 16.38 7.96
N ARG A 271 0.21 16.50 9.28
CA ARG A 271 1.27 16.00 10.15
C ARG A 271 0.84 14.65 10.68
N VAL A 272 1.60 13.61 10.33
CA VAL A 272 1.31 12.24 10.74
C VAL A 272 2.29 11.82 11.84
N TYR A 273 1.72 11.32 12.93
CA TYR A 273 2.46 10.84 14.10
C TYR A 273 2.26 9.34 14.20
N ALA A 274 3.35 8.63 14.49
CA ALA A 274 3.27 7.20 14.75
C ALA A 274 2.61 6.94 16.12
N ASN A 275 2.09 5.72 16.30
CA ASN A 275 1.69 5.22 17.60
C ASN A 275 2.89 5.33 18.58
N PRO A 276 2.71 5.78 19.84
CA PRO A 276 3.79 5.85 20.83
C PRO A 276 4.57 4.56 21.05
N LEU A 277 3.98 3.39 20.72
CA LEU A 277 4.66 2.09 20.76
C LEU A 277 5.78 1.96 19.70
N VAL A 278 5.72 2.74 18.62
CA VAL A 278 6.76 2.79 17.58
C VAL A 278 7.91 3.69 18.04
N CYS A 279 8.79 3.12 18.86
CA CYS A 279 9.87 3.85 19.54
C CYS A 279 10.83 4.57 18.58
N HIS A 280 11.07 4.02 17.40
CA HIS A 280 11.94 4.61 16.36
C HIS A 280 11.44 5.97 15.83
N ASN A 281 10.16 6.26 16.05
CA ASN A 281 9.49 7.49 15.63
C ASN A 281 9.12 8.40 16.81
N ALA A 282 9.60 8.12 18.02
CA ALA A 282 9.39 8.98 19.17
C ALA A 282 9.92 10.40 18.90
N GLY A 283 9.03 11.40 18.98
CA GLY A 283 9.36 12.80 18.71
C GLY A 283 9.57 13.16 17.23
N LYS A 284 9.34 12.22 16.31
CA LYS A 284 9.38 12.45 14.85
C LYS A 284 7.97 12.72 14.31
N VAL A 285 7.91 13.35 13.13
CA VAL A 285 6.65 13.64 12.42
C VAL A 285 6.88 13.46 10.92
N ALA A 286 5.92 12.83 10.24
CA ALA A 286 5.89 12.73 8.79
C ALA A 286 4.93 13.78 8.20
N ILE A 287 5.22 14.25 6.98
CA ILE A 287 4.36 15.16 6.24
C ILE A 287 3.69 14.41 5.10
N GLN A 288 2.37 14.56 4.98
CA GLN A 288 1.56 13.94 3.94
C GLN A 288 0.64 14.99 3.29
N ARG A 289 0.44 14.91 1.97
CA ARG A 289 -0.55 15.70 1.23
C ARG A 289 -1.28 14.80 0.25
N GLY A 290 -2.57 14.60 0.46
CA GLY A 290 -3.31 13.59 -0.29
C GLY A 290 -2.77 12.18 0.01
N PRO A 291 -2.62 11.30 -0.99
CA PRO A 291 -2.00 9.99 -0.81
C PRO A 291 -0.46 10.00 -0.76
N LEU A 292 0.16 11.17 -0.95
CA LEU A 292 1.62 11.29 -1.07
C LEU A 292 2.28 11.61 0.26
N VAL A 293 3.28 10.82 0.63
CA VAL A 293 4.17 11.02 1.78
C VAL A 293 5.45 11.72 1.31
N TYR A 294 5.88 12.75 2.03
CA TYR A 294 6.99 13.63 1.66
C TYR A 294 8.27 13.28 2.47
N CYS A 295 9.46 13.51 1.91
CA CYS A 295 10.74 13.14 2.55
C CYS A 295 11.90 14.14 2.34
N LEU A 296 12.70 14.61 3.32
CA LEU A 296 13.76 15.63 3.08
C LEU A 296 14.98 15.00 2.43
N GLU A 297 15.50 15.62 1.36
CA GLU A 297 16.76 15.23 0.71
C GLU A 297 17.88 16.25 0.96
N GLU A 298 19.13 15.77 1.10
CA GLU A 298 20.31 16.62 1.33
C GLU A 298 20.53 17.63 0.19
N ALA A 299 20.19 17.25 -1.04
CA ALA A 299 20.32 18.11 -2.22
C ALA A 299 19.47 19.39 -2.14
N GLU A 300 18.35 19.36 -1.41
CA GLU A 300 17.43 20.48 -1.24
C GLU A 300 17.73 21.32 0.00
N THR A 301 18.49 20.79 0.96
CA THR A 301 18.75 21.46 2.25
C THR A 301 19.99 22.37 2.26
N ALA A 302 20.79 22.37 1.19
CA ALA A 302 22.04 23.12 1.10
C ALA A 302 21.87 24.66 1.00
N GLN A 303 20.66 25.16 0.71
CA GLN A 303 20.37 26.59 0.70
C GLN A 303 19.30 26.92 1.74
N SER A 304 19.73 27.40 2.92
CA SER A 304 18.92 28.21 3.86
C SER A 304 17.80 27.54 4.69
N CYS A 305 17.78 26.21 4.87
CA CYS A 305 16.85 25.59 5.84
C CYS A 305 17.59 25.16 7.12
N ILE A 306 17.60 26.02 8.15
CA ILE A 306 17.98 25.62 9.51
C ILE A 306 16.80 24.82 10.09
N ILE A 307 16.70 23.56 9.70
CA ILE A 307 15.88 22.58 10.42
C ILE A 307 16.81 22.00 11.49
N SER A 308 16.53 22.30 12.77
CA SER A 308 17.30 21.70 13.86
C SER A 308 17.35 20.18 13.65
N ARG A 309 18.53 19.58 13.81
CA ARG A 309 18.90 18.16 13.58
C ARG A 309 18.01 17.07 14.22
N SER A 310 16.80 17.40 14.65
CA SER A 310 15.91 16.53 15.42
C SER A 310 14.49 16.42 14.86
N ARG A 311 14.02 17.23 13.89
CA ARG A 311 12.57 17.24 13.54
C ARG A 311 12.27 17.70 12.10
N ALA A 312 12.22 16.76 11.16
CA ALA A 312 11.32 16.70 9.99
C ALA A 312 11.95 15.86 8.87
N ILE A 313 11.11 15.27 8.01
CA ILE A 313 11.43 14.67 6.70
C ILE A 313 10.38 15.27 5.73
N VAL A 314 10.78 16.09 4.74
CA VAL A 314 10.02 16.96 3.79
C VAL A 314 10.83 17.26 2.48
N SER A 315 10.52 16.67 1.33
CA SER A 315 11.03 17.12 0.00
C SER A 315 9.85 17.37 -0.88
N PHE A 316 9.97 18.42 -1.69
CA PHE A 316 9.05 18.68 -2.76
C PHE A 316 9.35 17.75 -3.93
N MET A 317 8.63 16.64 -4.05
CA MET A 317 8.57 15.92 -5.31
C MET A 317 7.95 16.85 -6.37
N ARG A 318 8.76 17.34 -7.31
CA ARG A 318 8.28 18.07 -8.50
C ARG A 318 7.53 17.08 -9.39
N TRP A 319 6.21 17.15 -9.39
CA TRP A 319 5.40 16.63 -10.49
C TRP A 319 5.67 17.50 -11.72
N GLN A 320 6.56 17.04 -12.61
CA GLN A 320 6.43 17.41 -14.02
C GLN A 320 5.26 16.61 -14.58
N GLU A 321 4.36 17.31 -15.25
CA GLU A 321 3.17 16.80 -15.93
C GLU A 321 3.52 15.56 -16.77
N LEU A 322 3.22 14.37 -16.24
CA LEU A 322 3.14 13.16 -17.05
C LEU A 322 1.81 13.21 -17.81
N ALA A 323 1.82 13.91 -18.93
CA ALA A 323 0.82 13.75 -19.97
C ALA A 323 1.01 12.36 -20.59
N PHE A 324 0.01 11.50 -20.43
CA PHE A 324 -0.25 10.38 -21.32
C PHE A 324 -1.65 10.57 -21.90
#